data_AF-B9TE75-F1
#
_entry.id   AF-B9TE75-F1
#
_cell.length_a   1.000
_cell.length_b   1.000
_cell.length_c   1.000
_cell.angle_alpha   90.00
_cell.angle_beta   90.00
_cell.angle_gamma   90.00
#
_symmetry.space_group_name_H-M   'P 1'
#
loop_
_entity.id
_entity.type
_entity.pdbx_description
1 polymer ?
#
loop_
_entity_poly.entity_id
_entity_poly.type
_entity_poly.pdbx_seq_one_letter_code
_entity_poly.pdbx_strand_id
1 'polypeptide(L)'
;ASPRRAGLRSVASAATTVPRRSVTTLAFAALSSTAAGADHAAAPDSYDLVMTCYLIKHGNDWVLWDAGLPKKYLPGPVVEGTFTTALDRTIADQLRDIGLRPEDITYVAVSHAHFDHAGQVNDFPNAT
;
A
#
# COMPACT_ATOMS: atom_id res chain seq x y z
N ALA A 1 -74.47 14.15 -12.67
CA ALA A 1 -73.26 14.69 -12.01
C ALA A 1 -72.20 13.60 -11.95
N SER A 2 -71.05 13.82 -12.57
CA SER A 2 -69.97 12.82 -12.73
C SER A 2 -68.82 13.16 -11.76
N PRO A 3 -68.22 12.21 -11.02
CA PRO A 3 -67.13 12.52 -10.11
C PRO A 3 -65.80 12.62 -10.88
N ARG A 4 -65.06 13.72 -10.67
CA ARG A 4 -63.70 13.92 -11.19
C ARG A 4 -62.73 13.03 -10.43
N ARG A 5 -61.98 12.17 -11.14
CA ARG A 5 -60.83 11.43 -10.58
C ARG A 5 -59.68 12.41 -10.29
N ALA A 6 -59.22 12.45 -9.05
CA ALA A 6 -57.98 13.11 -8.66
C ALA A 6 -56.78 12.34 -9.26
N GLY A 7 -55.92 13.05 -9.99
CA GLY A 7 -54.70 12.49 -10.59
C GLY A 7 -53.61 12.29 -9.55
N LEU A 8 -53.11 11.06 -9.42
CA LEU A 8 -51.92 10.73 -8.65
C LEU A 8 -50.69 11.26 -9.40
N ARG A 9 -49.94 12.21 -8.82
CA ARG A 9 -48.63 12.59 -9.34
C ARG A 9 -47.59 11.60 -8.82
N SER A 10 -46.92 10.91 -9.74
CA SER A 10 -45.75 10.09 -9.45
C SER A 10 -44.58 10.99 -9.07
N VAL A 11 -43.97 10.74 -7.91
CA VAL A 11 -42.68 11.32 -7.53
C VAL A 11 -41.63 10.31 -7.99
N ALA A 12 -40.84 10.66 -9.01
CA ALA A 12 -39.70 9.87 -9.41
C ALA A 12 -38.61 10.00 -8.33
N SER A 13 -38.27 8.88 -7.69
CA SER A 13 -37.07 8.79 -6.85
C SER A 13 -35.85 8.76 -7.77
N ALA A 14 -34.94 9.73 -7.62
CA ALA A 14 -33.65 9.67 -8.28
C ALA A 14 -32.85 8.52 -7.64
N ALA A 15 -32.54 7.50 -8.43
CA ALA A 15 -31.58 6.49 -8.03
C ALA A 15 -30.21 7.16 -7.89
N THR A 16 -29.80 7.44 -6.65
CA THR A 16 -28.41 7.80 -6.35
C THR A 16 -27.55 6.61 -6.72
N THR A 17 -26.93 6.67 -7.89
CA THR A 17 -25.93 5.68 -8.29
C THR A 17 -24.73 5.91 -7.37
N VAL A 18 -24.58 5.08 -6.33
CA VAL A 18 -23.34 5.05 -5.55
C VAL A 18 -22.25 4.67 -6.54
N PRO A 19 -21.27 5.55 -6.86
CA PRO A 19 -20.22 5.19 -7.78
C PRO A 19 -19.51 3.95 -7.23
N ARG A 20 -19.46 2.90 -8.04
CA ARG A 20 -18.81 1.64 -7.70
C ARG A 20 -17.33 1.96 -7.49
N ARG A 21 -16.93 2.15 -6.22
CA ARG A 21 -15.54 2.43 -5.84
C ARG A 21 -14.72 1.20 -6.20
N SER A 22 -13.94 1.28 -7.27
CA SER A 22 -12.96 0.26 -7.62
C SER A 22 -11.79 0.41 -6.68
N VAL A 23 -11.67 -0.50 -5.72
CA VAL A 23 -10.43 -0.69 -4.96
C VAL A 23 -9.57 -1.64 -5.77
N THR A 24 -8.48 -1.14 -6.33
CA THR A 24 -7.45 -1.98 -6.94
C THR A 24 -6.28 -2.00 -5.98
N THR A 25 -5.92 -3.21 -5.52
CA THR A 25 -4.74 -3.44 -4.70
C THR A 25 -3.61 -3.89 -5.61
N LEU A 26 -2.51 -3.14 -5.62
CA LEU A 26 -1.25 -3.59 -6.20
C LEU A 26 -0.27 -3.87 -5.07
N ALA A 27 0.25 -5.09 -4.99
CA ALA A 27 1.23 -5.46 -3.97
C ALA A 27 2.64 -5.23 -4.51
N PHE A 28 3.45 -4.51 -3.73
CA PHE A 28 4.88 -4.38 -3.95
C PHE A 28 5.59 -5.29 -2.94
N ALA A 29 6.26 -6.32 -3.43
CA ALA A 29 7.10 -7.17 -2.60
C ALA A 29 8.49 -6.57 -2.58
N ALA A 30 8.91 -6.07 -1.44
CA ALA A 30 10.29 -5.71 -1.20
C ALA A 30 10.69 -6.41 0.08
N LEU A 31 11.08 -7.70 0.03
CA LEU A 31 12.20 -8.25 0.83
C LEU A 31 12.39 -9.75 0.84
N SER A 32 13.67 -10.10 1.03
CA SER A 32 14.13 -11.17 1.91
C SER A 32 14.89 -10.49 3.05
N SER A 33 14.54 -10.80 4.29
CA SER A 33 15.46 -10.65 5.41
C SER A 33 15.63 -12.00 6.09
N THR A 34 16.87 -12.46 6.23
CA THR A 34 17.16 -13.70 6.95
C THR A 34 17.31 -13.37 8.43
N ALA A 35 16.40 -13.87 9.28
CA ALA A 35 16.54 -13.80 10.73
C ALA A 35 16.92 -15.18 11.27
N ALA A 36 17.97 -15.24 12.10
CA ALA A 36 18.21 -16.41 12.95
C ALA A 36 17.13 -16.45 14.05
N GLY A 37 16.34 -17.53 14.10
CA GLY A 37 15.36 -17.75 15.17
C GLY A 37 16.00 -17.77 16.56
N ALA A 38 15.30 -17.20 17.55
CA ALA A 38 15.74 -17.14 18.96
C ALA A 38 15.02 -18.16 19.86
N ASP A 39 14.43 -19.20 19.29
CA ASP A 39 13.70 -20.27 19.96
C ASP A 39 14.51 -21.57 20.05
N HIS A 40 14.24 -22.32 21.13
CA HIS A 40 15.16 -23.27 21.76
C HIS A 40 15.40 -24.56 20.95
N ALA A 41 16.68 -24.94 20.85
CA ALA A 41 17.19 -26.30 20.64
C ALA A 41 17.05 -26.93 19.24
N ALA A 42 17.58 -26.25 18.21
CA ALA A 42 18.27 -26.84 17.05
C ALA A 42 19.05 -25.70 16.36
N ALA A 43 19.89 -25.96 15.36
CA ALA A 43 20.68 -24.93 14.66
C ALA A 43 19.82 -23.70 14.25
N PRO A 44 20.38 -22.47 14.16
CA PRO A 44 19.59 -21.30 13.85
C PRO A 44 18.97 -21.44 12.46
N ASP A 45 17.68 -21.73 12.42
CA ASP A 45 16.93 -21.68 11.17
C ASP A 45 16.92 -20.23 10.68
N SER A 46 17.21 -20.07 9.40
CA SER A 46 17.16 -18.81 8.68
C SER A 46 15.91 -18.81 7.82
N TYR A 47 15.08 -17.78 7.98
CA TYR A 47 13.84 -17.62 7.21
C TYR A 47 13.90 -16.34 6.40
N ASP A 48 13.47 -16.39 5.13
CA ASP A 48 13.22 -15.19 4.34
C ASP A 48 11.91 -14.54 4.78
N LEU A 49 11.99 -13.31 5.29
CA LEU A 49 10.81 -12.50 5.57
C LEU A 49 10.47 -11.61 4.37
N VAL A 50 9.19 -11.59 4.01
CA VAL A 50 8.66 -10.73 2.94
C VAL A 50 7.98 -9.52 3.54
N MET A 51 8.47 -8.32 3.21
CA MET A 51 7.80 -7.07 3.55
C MET A 51 6.96 -6.62 2.36
N THR A 52 5.67 -6.41 2.61
CA THR A 52 4.70 -6.06 1.56
C THR A 52 4.18 -4.65 1.79
N CYS A 53 4.22 -3.84 0.75
CA CYS A 53 3.52 -2.56 0.68
C CYS A 53 2.34 -2.68 -0.28
N TYR A 54 1.25 -1.96 0.00
CA TYR A 54 0.06 -2.00 -0.85
C TYR A 54 -0.24 -0.63 -1.44
N LEU A 55 -0.43 -0.58 -2.75
CA LEU A 55 -0.99 0.59 -3.42
C LEU A 55 -2.48 0.38 -3.64
N ILE A 56 -3.26 1.35 -3.19
CA ILE A 56 -4.71 1.33 -3.20
C ILE A 56 -5.21 2.53 -3.99
N LYS A 57 -5.99 2.28 -5.05
CA LYS A 57 -6.78 3.34 -5.70
C LYS A 57 -8.11 3.53 -4.98
N HIS A 58 -8.45 4.77 -4.61
CA HIS A 58 -9.77 5.11 -4.12
C HIS A 58 -10.25 6.44 -4.71
N GLY A 59 -11.27 6.41 -5.57
CA GLY A 59 -11.71 7.62 -6.27
C GLY A 59 -10.57 8.24 -7.08
N ASN A 60 -10.24 9.51 -6.80
CA ASN A 60 -9.10 10.20 -7.42
C ASN A 60 -7.78 10.02 -6.67
N ASP A 61 -7.81 9.46 -5.45
CA ASP A 61 -6.65 9.35 -4.58
C ASP A 61 -5.89 8.04 -4.77
N TRP A 62 -4.59 8.10 -4.51
CA TRP A 62 -3.70 6.95 -4.38
C TRP A 62 -3.22 6.86 -2.94
N VAL A 63 -3.47 5.73 -2.30
CA VAL A 63 -3.04 5.45 -0.94
C VAL A 63 -1.95 4.39 -0.98
N LEU A 64 -0.79 4.70 -0.44
CA LEU A 64 0.27 3.74 -0.20
C LEU A 64 0.20 3.28 1.27
N TRP A 65 0.03 1.99 1.49
CA TRP A 65 0.11 1.36 2.81
C TRP A 65 1.49 0.76 3.01
N ASP A 66 2.22 1.31 3.99
CA ASP A 66 3.65 1.16 4.25
C ASP A 66 4.57 1.63 3.11
N ALA A 67 5.79 2.00 3.47
CA ALA A 67 6.83 2.54 2.60
C ALA A 67 8.13 1.69 2.61
N GLY A 68 8.03 0.44 3.03
CA GLY A 68 9.09 -0.57 2.89
C GLY A 68 10.42 -0.21 3.57
N LEU A 69 11.50 -0.85 3.12
CA LEU A 69 12.84 -0.61 3.64
C LEU A 69 13.48 0.70 3.17
N PRO A 70 14.43 1.26 3.94
CA PRO A 70 15.23 2.41 3.52
C PRO A 70 16.19 2.07 2.38
N LYS A 71 16.48 3.07 1.55
CA LYS A 71 17.35 2.96 0.36
C LYS A 71 18.79 2.55 0.66
N LYS A 72 19.24 2.58 1.92
CA LYS A 72 20.59 2.14 2.30
C LYS A 72 20.87 0.67 1.94
N TYR A 73 19.83 -0.13 1.71
CA TYR A 73 19.95 -1.54 1.34
C TYR A 73 19.94 -1.80 -0.19
N LEU A 74 19.86 -0.75 -1.04
CA LEU A 74 19.94 -0.88 -2.50
C LEU A 74 21.31 -1.35 -3.03
N PRO A 75 22.46 -0.89 -2.48
CA PRO A 75 23.77 -1.30 -3.01
C PRO A 75 24.07 -2.79 -2.84
N GLY A 76 23.34 -3.48 -1.97
CA GLY A 76 23.49 -4.90 -1.70
C GLY A 76 23.08 -5.26 -0.27
N PRO A 77 23.19 -6.55 0.09
CA PRO A 77 22.84 -7.03 1.42
C PRO A 77 23.68 -6.37 2.52
N VAL A 78 23.02 -5.92 3.58
CA VAL A 78 23.65 -5.37 4.78
C VAL A 78 23.30 -6.27 5.97
N VAL A 79 24.32 -6.62 6.77
CA VAL A 79 24.14 -7.40 7.99
C VAL A 79 24.02 -6.47 9.19
N GLU A 80 22.89 -6.51 9.88
CA GLU A 80 22.61 -5.73 11.08
C GLU A 80 22.00 -6.62 12.16
N GLY A 81 22.79 -6.94 13.20
CA GLY A 81 22.38 -7.91 14.22
C GLY A 81 22.21 -9.31 13.61
N THR A 82 21.04 -9.90 13.80
CA THR A 82 20.69 -11.22 13.24
C THR A 82 20.08 -11.15 11.84
N PHE A 83 19.92 -9.95 11.27
CA PHE A 83 19.33 -9.75 9.96
C PHE A 83 20.38 -9.56 8.88
N THR A 84 20.22 -10.27 7.76
CA THR A 84 20.81 -9.87 6.47
C THR A 84 19.70 -9.30 5.61
N THR A 85 19.84 -8.04 5.21
CA THR A 85 18.75 -7.26 4.60
C THR A 85 19.18 -6.67 3.27
N ALA A 86 18.39 -6.86 2.22
CA ALA A 86 18.65 -6.31 0.88
C ALA A 86 17.38 -5.72 0.27
N LEU A 87 17.50 -4.58 -0.41
CA LEU A 87 16.42 -3.97 -1.18
C LEU A 87 16.75 -4.06 -2.67
N ASP A 88 15.90 -4.74 -3.44
CA ASP A 88 16.10 -4.88 -4.89
C ASP A 88 15.75 -3.58 -5.64
N ARG A 89 14.58 -3.01 -5.32
CA ARG A 89 14.03 -1.84 -6.00
C ARG A 89 13.28 -0.93 -5.05
N THR A 90 13.30 0.38 -5.31
CA THR A 90 12.50 1.34 -4.53
C THR A 90 11.03 1.25 -4.90
N ILE A 91 10.15 1.74 -4.02
CA ILE A 91 8.72 1.88 -4.32
C ILE A 91 8.53 2.86 -5.49
N ALA A 92 9.32 3.93 -5.54
CA ALA A 92 9.33 4.85 -6.67
C ALA A 92 9.65 4.16 -8.01
N ASP A 93 10.58 3.19 -8.02
CA ASP A 93 10.86 2.41 -9.22
C ASP A 93 9.66 1.56 -9.61
N GLN A 94 9.00 0.93 -8.65
CA GLN A 94 7.84 0.06 -8.91
C GLN A 94 6.60 0.86 -9.34
N LEU A 95 6.42 2.09 -8.84
CA LEU A 95 5.38 3.02 -9.32
C LEU A 95 5.58 3.42 -10.78
N ARG A 96 6.83 3.63 -11.21
CA ARG A 96 7.11 4.01 -12.61
C ARG A 96 6.74 2.92 -13.61
N ASP A 97 6.86 1.65 -13.24
CA ASP A 97 6.48 0.52 -14.10
C ASP A 97 4.99 0.54 -14.46
N ILE A 98 4.16 1.14 -13.61
CA ILE A 98 2.71 1.28 -13.81
C ILE A 98 2.30 2.70 -14.21
N GLY A 99 3.26 3.55 -14.59
CA GLY A 99 3.00 4.90 -15.08
C GLY A 99 2.65 5.92 -14.00
N LEU A 100 2.98 5.66 -12.74
CA LEU A 100 2.83 6.59 -11.63
C LEU A 100 4.16 7.18 -11.20
N ARG A 101 4.10 8.35 -10.57
CA ARG A 101 5.23 9.01 -9.93
C ARG A 101 4.96 9.14 -8.42
N PRO A 102 6.01 9.29 -7.59
CA PRO A 102 5.82 9.49 -6.15
C PRO A 102 4.93 10.69 -5.81
N GLU A 103 4.94 11.74 -6.62
CA GLU A 103 4.10 12.94 -6.47
C GLU A 103 2.61 12.68 -6.69
N ASP A 104 2.25 11.55 -7.32
CA ASP A 104 0.87 11.18 -7.58
C ASP A 104 0.23 10.46 -6.37
N ILE A 105 1.04 10.10 -5.35
CA ILE A 105 0.56 9.49 -4.10
C ILE A 105 -0.06 10.56 -3.20
N THR A 106 -1.31 10.33 -2.78
CA THR A 106 -2.11 11.27 -1.97
C THR A 106 -1.90 11.05 -0.48
N TYR A 107 -1.77 9.79 -0.08
CA TYR A 107 -1.64 9.40 1.33
C TYR A 107 -0.60 8.29 1.48
N VAL A 108 0.21 8.39 2.53
CA VAL A 108 1.06 7.29 2.98
C VAL A 108 0.60 6.88 4.37
N ALA A 109 -0.06 5.72 4.45
CA ALA A 109 -0.47 5.14 5.71
C ALA A 109 0.61 4.18 6.21
N VAL A 110 1.28 4.53 7.30
CA VAL A 110 2.27 3.66 7.94
C VAL A 110 1.57 2.83 9.01
N SER A 111 1.63 1.50 8.89
CA SER A 111 1.02 0.58 9.85
C SER A 111 1.64 0.72 11.25
N HIS A 112 2.97 0.87 11.31
CA HIS A 112 3.74 1.18 12.52
C HIS A 112 5.16 1.69 12.16
N ALA A 113 5.84 2.33 13.11
CA ALA A 113 7.09 3.06 12.85
C ALA A 113 8.37 2.23 12.98
N HIS A 114 8.39 0.99 12.48
CA HIS A 114 9.64 0.25 12.28
C HIS A 114 10.29 0.60 10.93
N PHE A 115 11.60 0.35 10.82
CA PHE A 115 12.41 0.77 9.69
C PHE A 115 11.97 0.13 8.36
N ASP A 116 11.38 -1.06 8.43
CA ASP A 116 10.92 -1.88 7.32
C ASP A 116 9.51 -1.53 6.82
N HIS A 117 8.83 -0.63 7.52
CA HIS A 117 7.52 -0.10 7.13
C HIS A 117 7.58 1.39 6.78
N ALA A 118 8.57 2.13 7.27
CA ALA A 118 8.65 3.58 7.11
C ALA A 118 9.88 4.05 6.30
N GLY A 119 10.64 3.14 5.69
CA GLY A 119 11.96 3.43 5.16
C GLY A 119 12.01 4.39 3.96
N GLN A 120 10.92 4.55 3.21
CA GLN A 120 10.84 5.41 2.02
C GLN A 120 9.77 6.50 2.14
N VAL A 121 9.21 6.77 3.33
CA VAL A 121 8.11 7.74 3.49
C VAL A 121 8.45 9.13 2.93
N ASN A 122 9.71 9.54 3.01
CA ASN A 122 10.18 10.84 2.52
C ASN A 122 10.21 10.96 0.99
N ASP A 123 9.99 9.87 0.26
CA ASP A 123 9.95 9.89 -1.21
C ASP A 123 8.63 10.41 -1.77
N PHE A 124 7.61 10.62 -0.93
CA PHE A 124 6.24 10.99 -1.34
C PHE A 124 5.91 12.42 -0.89
N PRO A 125 6.45 13.45 -1.56
CA PRO A 125 6.44 14.83 -1.05
C PRO A 125 5.05 15.49 -1.02
N ASN A 126 4.09 14.96 -1.77
CA ASN A 126 2.71 15.46 -1.82
C ASN A 126 1.76 14.69 -0.90
N ALA A 127 2.22 13.59 -0.32
CA ALA A 127 1.37 12.76 0.52
C ALA A 127 1.19 13.39 1.91
N THR A 128 -0.01 13.21 2.46
CA THR A 128 -0.26 13.41 3.91
C THR A 128 0.01 12.13 4.68
#